data_AF-A0A6B1EZU2-F1
#
_entry.id   AF-A0A6B1EZU2-F1
#
_cell.length_a   1.000
_cell.length_b   1.000
_cell.length_c   1.000
_cell.angle_alpha   90.00
_cell.angle_beta   90.00
_cell.angle_gamma   90.00
#
_symmetry.space_group_name_H-M   'P 1'
#
loop_
_entity.id
_entity.type
_entity.pdbx_description
1 polymer ?
#
loop_
_entity_poly.entity_id
_entity_poly.type
_entity_poly.pdbx_seq_one_letter_code
_entity_poly.pdbx_strand_id
1 'polypeptide(L)'
;MNAFTEAKTNKSKWTEKWVRACQRTLFGESTVSAMKENITILDQLIPKVSELNSLMDRIEKMNADQNWFTQNVKELALKLGIEGDDVLQLWKSVEEHVQNNIKINNENRNIKADLENRLEEKQGLEEDLTRINKTIAEFGVLYGEKNLEEIKNCCIRAERFQELKSDEKKVLENIRETMGLPSKQEAVDQVMGLILSDLESEKGTLEIKLNECERELEERLSIQSQARRELETVSGDDSVARIKEQHENLLIDLQERVRSHLKNKYGIIALEHAIRKFRDTHKSEMMTLASQIFSKISCGNYKSLGTTMEK
;
A
#
# COMPACT_ATOMS: atom_id res chain seq x y z
N MET A 1 -85.25 93.52 -75.01
CA MET A 1 -84.26 94.52 -74.55
C MET A 1 -84.19 94.57 -73.02
N ASN A 2 -84.16 93.42 -72.32
CA ASN A 2 -84.27 93.42 -70.84
C ASN A 2 -83.13 92.70 -70.10
N ALA A 3 -82.51 91.66 -70.67
CA ALA A 3 -81.50 90.88 -69.93
C ALA A 3 -80.15 91.62 -69.73
N PHE A 4 -79.70 92.40 -70.73
CA PHE A 4 -78.39 93.06 -70.67
C PHE A 4 -78.38 94.29 -69.74
N THR A 5 -79.47 95.06 -69.75
CA THR A 5 -79.64 96.22 -68.87
C THR A 5 -79.81 95.76 -67.42
N GLU A 6 -80.57 94.69 -67.17
CA GLU A 6 -80.74 94.06 -65.87
C GLU A 6 -79.43 93.45 -65.32
N ALA A 7 -78.63 92.81 -66.18
CA ALA A 7 -77.30 92.33 -65.80
C ALA A 7 -76.34 93.47 -65.40
N LYS A 8 -76.41 94.63 -66.07
CA LYS A 8 -75.56 95.80 -65.77
C LYS A 8 -75.98 96.48 -64.46
N THR A 9 -77.28 96.65 -64.21
CA THR A 9 -77.75 97.17 -62.91
C THR A 9 -77.47 96.21 -61.77
N ASN A 10 -77.59 94.88 -61.98
CA ASN A 10 -77.22 93.90 -60.96
C ASN A 10 -75.71 93.91 -60.67
N LYS A 11 -74.85 94.05 -61.69
CA LYS A 11 -73.40 94.21 -61.51
C LYS A 11 -73.04 95.50 -60.76
N SER A 12 -73.73 96.61 -61.04
CA SER A 12 -73.54 97.88 -60.31
C SER A 12 -73.95 97.76 -58.84
N LYS A 13 -75.13 97.19 -58.57
CA LYS A 13 -75.60 96.93 -57.20
C LYS A 13 -74.69 95.97 -56.45
N TRP A 14 -74.13 94.97 -57.12
CA TRP A 14 -73.18 94.02 -56.52
C TRP A 14 -71.83 94.68 -56.20
N THR A 15 -71.29 95.49 -57.12
CA THR A 15 -70.03 96.24 -56.89
C THR A 15 -70.18 97.27 -55.78
N GLU A 16 -71.31 97.99 -55.69
CA GLU A 16 -71.60 98.88 -54.56
C GLU A 16 -71.67 98.12 -53.23
N LYS A 17 -72.32 96.95 -53.21
CA LYS A 17 -72.36 96.08 -52.02
C LYS A 17 -70.97 95.55 -51.64
N TRP A 18 -70.16 95.17 -52.64
CA TRP A 18 -68.78 94.74 -52.46
C TRP A 18 -67.92 95.84 -51.85
N VAL A 19 -67.93 97.04 -52.44
CA VAL A 19 -67.20 98.20 -51.92
C VAL A 19 -67.65 98.52 -50.49
N ARG A 20 -68.96 98.53 -50.22
CA ARG A 20 -69.49 98.77 -48.87
C ARG A 20 -69.06 97.69 -47.86
N ALA A 21 -68.91 96.44 -48.29
CA ALA A 21 -68.42 95.35 -47.45
C ALA A 21 -66.92 95.47 -47.17
N CYS A 22 -66.11 95.79 -48.20
CA CYS A 22 -64.67 95.97 -48.09
C CYS A 22 -64.26 97.26 -47.38
N GLN A 23 -65.09 98.31 -47.39
CA GLN A 23 -64.86 99.57 -46.66
C GLN A 23 -64.70 99.38 -45.14
N ARG A 24 -65.24 98.30 -44.57
CA ARG A 24 -65.11 97.97 -43.15
C ARG A 24 -63.92 97.05 -42.83
N THR A 25 -63.14 96.67 -43.84
CA THR A 25 -61.96 95.81 -43.70
C THR A 25 -60.68 96.57 -44.05
N LEU A 26 -59.52 95.97 -43.77
CA LEU A 26 -58.19 96.51 -44.10
C LEU A 26 -57.96 96.68 -45.62
N PHE A 27 -58.90 96.24 -46.47
CA PHE A 27 -58.77 96.21 -47.91
C PHE A 27 -59.53 97.33 -48.64
N GLY A 28 -60.24 98.21 -47.95
CA GLY A 28 -60.79 99.46 -48.51
C GLY A 28 -61.55 99.27 -49.84
N GLU A 29 -61.25 100.10 -50.85
CA GLU A 29 -61.84 100.02 -52.20
C GLU A 29 -61.09 99.04 -53.13
N SER A 30 -60.69 97.87 -52.62
CA SER A 30 -60.01 96.86 -53.45
C SER A 30 -60.94 96.27 -54.53
N THR A 31 -60.39 96.13 -55.74
CA THR A 31 -61.05 95.32 -56.77
C THR A 31 -61.09 93.85 -56.37
N VAL A 32 -62.03 93.09 -56.94
CA VAL A 32 -62.18 91.65 -56.66
C VAL A 32 -60.89 90.86 -56.96
N SER A 33 -60.15 91.26 -58.00
CA SER A 33 -58.86 90.62 -58.35
C SER A 33 -57.78 90.92 -57.31
N ALA A 34 -57.64 92.19 -56.90
CA ALA A 34 -56.70 92.58 -55.85
C ALA A 34 -57.04 91.92 -54.51
N MET A 35 -58.33 91.78 -54.18
CA MET A 35 -58.76 91.06 -52.98
C MET A 35 -58.38 89.57 -53.04
N LYS A 36 -58.46 88.91 -54.20
CA LYS A 36 -58.05 87.51 -54.36
C LYS A 36 -56.55 87.33 -54.15
N GLU A 37 -55.72 88.23 -54.67
CA GLU A 37 -54.27 88.24 -54.42
C GLU A 37 -53.96 88.51 -52.95
N ASN A 38 -54.63 89.49 -52.33
CA ASN A 38 -54.49 89.80 -50.91
C ASN A 38 -54.90 88.63 -50.00
N ILE A 39 -55.99 87.92 -50.33
CA ILE A 39 -56.39 86.70 -49.61
C ILE A 39 -55.32 85.61 -49.77
N THR A 40 -54.75 85.45 -50.96
CA THR A 40 -53.67 84.47 -51.19
C THR A 40 -52.43 84.80 -50.35
N ILE A 41 -52.06 86.08 -50.23
CA ILE A 41 -50.98 86.54 -49.36
C ILE A 41 -51.32 86.31 -47.88
N LEU A 42 -52.56 86.59 -47.46
CA LEU A 42 -53.01 86.30 -46.10
C LEU A 42 -52.97 84.81 -45.79
N ASP A 43 -53.41 83.95 -46.71
CA ASP A 43 -53.37 82.50 -46.58
C ASP A 43 -51.93 81.99 -46.45
N GLN A 44 -50.95 82.67 -47.05
CA GLN A 44 -49.52 82.38 -46.87
C GLN A 44 -48.94 83.00 -45.59
N LEU A 45 -49.44 84.15 -45.13
CA LEU A 45 -48.94 84.87 -43.96
C LEU A 45 -49.43 84.25 -42.65
N ILE A 46 -50.68 83.79 -42.58
CA ILE A 46 -51.27 83.14 -41.40
C ILE A 46 -50.41 81.97 -40.88
N PRO A 47 -49.99 80.99 -41.70
CA PRO A 47 -49.13 79.90 -41.21
C PRO A 47 -47.75 80.41 -40.77
N LYS A 48 -47.22 81.46 -41.40
CA LYS A 48 -45.93 82.06 -41.01
C LYS A 48 -46.01 82.80 -39.67
N VAL A 49 -47.11 83.50 -39.40
CA VAL A 49 -47.37 84.13 -38.10
C VAL A 49 -47.57 83.05 -37.02
N SER A 50 -48.27 81.96 -37.34
CA SER A 50 -48.40 80.81 -36.44
C SER A 50 -47.03 80.16 -36.13
N GLU A 51 -46.19 79.96 -37.15
CA GLU A 51 -44.84 79.43 -37.01
C GLU A 51 -43.98 80.36 -36.13
N LEU A 52 -44.02 81.67 -36.35
CA LEU A 52 -43.33 82.66 -35.51
C LEU A 52 -43.77 82.62 -34.06
N ASN A 53 -45.09 82.57 -33.79
CA ASN A 53 -45.60 82.46 -32.43
C ASN A 53 -45.12 81.16 -31.76
N SER A 54 -45.12 80.03 -32.49
CA SER A 54 -44.65 78.75 -31.97
C SER A 54 -43.16 78.75 -31.63
N LEU A 55 -42.34 79.45 -32.43
CA LEU A 55 -40.91 79.62 -32.19
C LEU A 55 -40.67 80.55 -30.99
N MET A 56 -41.45 81.63 -30.87
CA MET A 56 -41.36 82.56 -29.75
C MET A 56 -41.70 81.86 -28.42
N ASP A 57 -42.80 81.11 -28.37
CA ASP A 57 -43.18 80.30 -27.19
C ASP A 57 -42.08 79.29 -26.81
N ARG A 58 -41.44 78.68 -27.82
CA ARG A 58 -40.36 77.72 -27.58
C ARG A 58 -39.09 78.39 -27.06
N ILE A 59 -38.73 79.57 -27.57
CA ILE A 59 -37.61 80.37 -27.08
C ILE A 59 -37.87 80.78 -25.63
N GLU A 60 -39.08 81.23 -25.30
CA GLU A 60 -39.45 81.58 -23.92
C GLU A 60 -39.30 80.39 -22.97
N LYS A 61 -39.81 79.21 -23.36
CA LYS A 61 -39.65 77.97 -22.57
C LYS A 61 -38.19 77.57 -22.42
N MET A 62 -37.40 77.60 -23.49
CA MET A 62 -35.97 77.27 -23.44
C MET A 62 -35.18 78.24 -22.54
N ASN A 63 -35.51 79.53 -22.58
CA ASN A 63 -34.91 80.53 -21.69
C ASN A 63 -35.31 80.31 -20.24
N ALA A 64 -36.57 79.95 -19.97
CA ALA A 64 -37.03 79.59 -18.64
C ALA A 64 -36.29 78.35 -18.11
N ASP A 65 -36.12 77.32 -18.92
CA ASP A 65 -35.39 76.10 -18.58
C ASP A 65 -33.91 76.38 -18.28
N GLN A 66 -33.25 77.22 -19.11
CA GLN A 66 -31.86 77.62 -18.89
C GLN A 66 -31.67 78.42 -17.59
N ASN A 67 -32.60 79.34 -17.31
CA ASN A 67 -32.59 80.12 -16.07
C ASN A 67 -32.80 79.22 -14.85
N TRP A 68 -33.76 78.30 -14.92
CA TRP A 68 -34.02 77.31 -13.87
C TRP A 68 -32.79 76.43 -13.62
N PHE A 69 -32.19 75.86 -14.68
CA PHE A 69 -30.97 75.06 -14.55
C PHE A 69 -29.82 75.86 -13.92
N THR A 70 -29.60 77.08 -14.40
CA THR A 70 -28.54 77.96 -13.89
C THR A 70 -28.71 78.28 -12.41
N GLN A 71 -29.94 78.58 -11.97
CA GLN A 71 -30.24 78.83 -10.56
C GLN A 71 -29.97 77.60 -9.69
N ASN A 72 -30.48 76.44 -10.08
CA ASN A 72 -30.32 75.20 -9.31
C ASN A 72 -28.84 74.78 -9.21
N VAL A 73 -28.09 74.88 -10.30
CA VAL A 73 -26.65 74.54 -10.31
C VAL A 73 -25.87 75.48 -9.39
N LYS A 74 -26.14 76.80 -9.44
CA LYS A 74 -25.53 77.77 -8.52
C LYS A 74 -25.89 77.53 -7.06
N GLU A 75 -27.14 77.21 -6.76
CA GLU A 75 -27.57 76.86 -5.41
C GLU A 75 -26.89 75.59 -4.88
N LEU A 76 -26.77 74.55 -5.71
CA LEU A 76 -26.07 73.31 -5.35
C LEU A 76 -24.58 73.55 -5.12
N ALA A 77 -23.93 74.30 -6.01
CA ALA A 77 -22.52 74.62 -5.87
C ALA A 77 -22.24 75.44 -4.62
N LEU A 78 -23.09 76.42 -4.30
CA LEU A 78 -22.98 77.21 -3.06
C LEU A 78 -23.11 76.33 -1.82
N LYS A 79 -24.06 75.38 -1.81
CA LYS A 79 -24.18 74.40 -0.70
C LYS A 79 -22.97 73.49 -0.57
N LEU A 80 -22.29 73.20 -1.68
CA LEU A 80 -21.09 72.36 -1.72
C LEU A 80 -19.78 73.17 -1.56
N GLY A 81 -19.85 74.50 -1.50
CA GLY A 81 -18.67 75.37 -1.42
C GLY A 81 -17.82 75.39 -2.70
N ILE A 82 -18.43 75.12 -3.86
CA ILE A 82 -17.76 75.11 -5.17
C ILE A 82 -17.92 76.49 -5.81
N GLU A 83 -16.79 77.16 -6.09
CA GLU A 83 -16.76 78.46 -6.74
C GLU A 83 -16.61 78.33 -8.26
N GLY A 84 -17.28 79.21 -9.02
CA GLY A 84 -17.15 79.27 -10.47
C GLY A 84 -18.22 80.13 -11.14
N ASP A 85 -17.87 80.77 -12.26
CA ASP A 85 -18.77 81.63 -13.03
C ASP A 85 -19.49 80.89 -14.17
N ASP A 86 -18.83 79.90 -14.78
CA ASP A 86 -19.42 79.10 -15.86
C ASP A 86 -20.28 77.96 -15.29
N VAL A 87 -21.59 78.01 -15.58
CA VAL A 87 -22.60 77.06 -15.12
C VAL A 87 -22.28 75.62 -15.54
N LEU A 88 -21.74 75.41 -16.74
CA LEU A 88 -21.44 74.06 -17.23
C LEU A 88 -20.22 73.46 -16.53
N GLN A 89 -19.22 74.28 -16.21
CA GLN A 89 -18.08 73.84 -15.39
C GLN A 89 -18.51 73.60 -13.95
N LEU A 90 -19.35 74.48 -13.40
CA LEU A 90 -19.92 74.33 -12.06
C LEU A 90 -20.68 73.01 -11.92
N TRP A 91 -21.52 72.66 -12.91
CA TRP A 91 -22.23 71.38 -12.93
C TRP A 91 -21.28 70.19 -12.94
N LYS A 92 -20.23 70.21 -13.77
CA LYS A 92 -19.21 69.14 -13.81
C LYS A 92 -18.50 68.99 -12.46
N SER A 93 -18.09 70.09 -11.84
CA SER A 93 -17.44 70.06 -10.53
C SER A 93 -18.38 69.55 -9.44
N VAL A 94 -19.67 69.91 -9.48
CA VAL A 94 -20.69 69.36 -8.57
C VAL A 94 -20.83 67.85 -8.78
N GLU A 95 -20.93 67.39 -10.03
CA GLU A 95 -21.04 65.97 -10.37
C GLU A 95 -19.82 65.18 -9.88
N GLU A 96 -18.60 65.66 -10.17
CA GLU A 96 -17.36 65.05 -9.71
C GLU A 96 -17.28 65.01 -8.18
N HIS A 97 -17.67 66.09 -7.51
CA HIS A 97 -17.68 66.16 -6.05
C HIS A 97 -18.66 65.13 -5.45
N VAL A 98 -19.86 65.00 -6.00
CA VAL A 98 -20.85 64.01 -5.56
C VAL A 98 -20.34 62.58 -5.80
N GLN A 99 -19.78 62.30 -6.98
CA GLN A 99 -19.23 60.97 -7.29
C GLN A 99 -18.07 60.60 -6.37
N ASN A 100 -17.17 61.54 -6.06
CA ASN A 100 -16.08 61.31 -5.13
C ASN A 100 -16.59 61.06 -3.70
N ASN A 101 -17.59 61.82 -3.24
CA ASN A 101 -18.18 61.59 -1.92
C ASN A 101 -18.91 60.23 -1.83
N ILE A 102 -19.57 59.79 -2.89
CA ILE A 102 -20.18 58.45 -2.96
C ILE A 102 -19.10 57.37 -2.83
N LYS A 103 -17.97 57.50 -3.55
CA LYS A 103 -16.84 56.57 -3.45
C LYS A 103 -16.28 56.52 -2.03
N ILE A 104 -15.95 57.67 -1.45
CA ILE A 104 -15.42 57.77 -0.08
C ILE A 104 -16.40 57.18 0.94
N ASN A 105 -17.71 57.41 0.79
CA ASN A 105 -18.71 56.86 1.70
C ASN A 105 -18.82 55.33 1.58
N ASN A 106 -18.73 54.79 0.36
CA ASN A 106 -18.70 53.34 0.15
C ASN A 106 -17.42 52.71 0.72
N GLU A 107 -16.26 53.33 0.52
CA GLU A 107 -15.00 52.89 1.12
C GLU A 107 -15.08 52.91 2.65
N ASN A 108 -15.60 53.99 3.25
CA ASN A 108 -15.81 54.09 4.69
C ASN A 108 -16.77 53.02 5.22
N ARG A 109 -17.83 52.68 4.49
CA ARG A 109 -18.73 51.57 4.85
C ARG A 109 -18.00 50.23 4.83
N ASN A 110 -17.22 49.97 3.79
CA ASN A 110 -16.45 48.73 3.66
C ASN A 110 -15.42 48.60 4.79
N ILE A 111 -14.70 49.68 5.10
CA ILE A 111 -13.73 49.71 6.21
C ILE A 111 -14.41 49.47 7.55
N LYS A 112 -15.59 50.07 7.79
CA LYS A 112 -16.36 49.83 9.01
C LYS A 112 -16.82 48.38 9.14
N ALA A 113 -17.30 47.79 8.04
CA ALA A 113 -17.71 46.38 8.03
C ALA A 113 -16.51 45.44 8.25
N ASP A 114 -15.35 45.71 7.63
CA ASP A 114 -14.14 44.93 7.90
C ASP A 114 -13.69 45.07 9.36
N LEU A 115 -13.71 46.29 9.91
CA LEU A 115 -13.37 46.51 11.31
C LEU A 115 -14.29 45.76 12.27
N GLU A 116 -15.59 45.72 12.00
CA GLU A 116 -16.58 44.95 12.77
C GLU A 116 -16.26 43.45 12.71
N ASN A 117 -16.04 42.90 11.50
CA ASN A 117 -15.64 41.50 11.33
C ASN A 117 -14.34 41.17 12.09
N ARG A 118 -13.33 42.05 12.04
CA ARG A 118 -12.06 41.84 12.76
C ARG A 118 -12.23 41.88 14.27
N LEU A 119 -13.14 42.71 14.79
CA LEU A 119 -13.44 42.75 16.22
C LEU A 119 -14.15 41.47 16.67
N GLU A 120 -15.09 40.95 15.88
CA GLU A 120 -15.73 39.66 16.14
C GLU A 120 -14.70 38.50 16.09
N GLU A 121 -13.83 38.49 15.08
CA GLU A 121 -12.76 37.49 14.95
C GLU A 121 -11.81 37.51 16.16
N LYS A 122 -11.44 38.72 16.61
CA LYS A 122 -10.64 38.91 17.81
C LYS A 122 -11.35 38.40 19.06
N GLN A 123 -12.63 38.71 19.24
CA GLN A 123 -13.42 38.22 20.38
C GLN A 123 -13.49 36.69 20.39
N GLY A 124 -13.73 36.06 19.24
CA GLY A 124 -13.71 34.59 19.12
C GLY A 124 -12.37 33.98 19.49
N LEU A 125 -11.25 34.60 19.07
CA LEU A 125 -9.91 34.15 19.47
C LEU A 125 -9.63 34.34 20.97
N GLU A 126 -10.10 35.42 21.57
CA GLU A 126 -10.00 35.65 23.02
C GLU A 126 -10.79 34.59 23.80
N GLU A 127 -12.00 34.27 23.37
CA GLU A 127 -12.81 33.18 23.95
C GLU A 127 -12.10 31.82 23.82
N ASP A 128 -11.55 31.50 22.65
CA ASP A 128 -10.78 30.28 22.43
C ASP A 128 -9.54 30.20 23.34
N LEU A 129 -8.81 31.30 23.51
CA LEU A 129 -7.68 31.37 24.43
C LEU A 129 -8.12 31.14 25.88
N THR A 130 -9.23 31.74 26.32
CA THR A 130 -9.75 31.47 27.67
C THR A 130 -10.14 30.02 27.86
N ARG A 131 -10.76 29.38 26.86
CA ARG A 131 -11.11 27.96 26.87
C ARG A 131 -9.86 27.08 26.96
N ILE A 132 -8.86 27.33 26.11
CA ILE A 132 -7.59 26.58 26.11
C ILE A 132 -6.88 26.72 27.45
N ASN A 133 -6.78 27.94 27.99
CA ASN A 133 -6.13 28.18 29.28
C ASN A 133 -6.87 27.49 30.44
N LYS A 134 -8.21 27.44 30.38
CA LYS A 134 -9.00 26.68 31.36
C LYS A 134 -8.69 25.18 31.28
N THR A 135 -8.65 24.61 30.07
CA THR A 135 -8.31 23.21 29.86
C THR A 135 -6.88 22.91 30.34
N ILE A 136 -5.91 23.78 30.05
CA ILE A 136 -4.53 23.65 30.54
C ILE A 136 -4.51 23.67 32.08
N ALA A 137 -5.27 24.56 32.72
CA ALA A 137 -5.36 24.61 34.17
C ALA A 137 -5.99 23.34 34.77
N GLU A 138 -7.04 22.80 34.15
CA GLU A 138 -7.68 21.54 34.56
C GLU A 138 -6.70 20.37 34.47
N PHE A 139 -5.94 20.26 33.37
CA PHE A 139 -4.87 19.26 33.25
C PHE A 139 -3.72 19.51 34.24
N GLY A 140 -3.36 20.76 34.48
CA GLY A 140 -2.33 21.13 35.44
C GLY A 140 -2.66 20.67 36.86
N VAL A 141 -3.92 20.78 37.28
CA VAL A 141 -4.39 20.25 38.58
C VAL A 141 -4.25 18.74 38.67
N LEU A 142 -4.55 18.01 37.60
CA LEU A 142 -4.46 16.54 37.58
C LEU A 142 -3.01 16.04 37.69
N TYR A 143 -2.07 16.73 37.05
CA TYR A 143 -0.66 16.31 36.97
C TYR A 143 0.26 17.05 37.95
N GLY A 144 -0.22 18.09 38.64
CA GLY A 144 0.57 18.94 39.54
C GLY A 144 1.51 19.93 38.84
N GLU A 145 1.39 20.06 37.51
CA GLU A 145 2.22 20.91 36.66
C GLU A 145 1.48 22.22 36.31
N LYS A 146 2.20 23.31 36.08
CA LYS A 146 1.58 24.65 35.94
C LYS A 146 1.54 25.16 34.50
N ASN A 147 2.32 24.57 33.60
CA ASN A 147 2.42 25.01 32.21
C ASN A 147 2.19 23.87 31.21
N LEU A 148 1.69 24.21 30.03
CA LEU A 148 1.48 23.28 28.91
C LEU A 148 2.74 22.49 28.55
N GLU A 149 3.91 23.13 28.56
CA GLU A 149 5.17 22.44 28.25
C GLU A 149 5.52 21.38 29.31
N GLU A 150 5.22 21.65 30.58
CA GLU A 150 5.42 20.70 31.68
C GLU A 150 4.44 19.53 31.56
N ILE A 151 3.17 19.80 31.24
CA ILE A 151 2.15 18.76 30.98
C ILE A 151 2.58 17.88 29.79
N LYS A 152 3.04 18.49 28.69
CA LYS A 152 3.56 17.76 27.52
C LYS A 152 4.75 16.87 27.89
N ASN A 153 5.71 17.40 28.64
CA ASN A 153 6.85 16.61 29.13
C ASN A 153 6.40 15.49 30.08
N CYS A 154 5.34 15.70 30.86
CA CYS A 154 4.73 14.65 31.68
C CYS A 154 4.12 13.54 30.81
N CYS A 155 3.37 13.88 29.76
CA CYS A 155 2.84 12.92 28.80
C CYS A 155 3.95 12.10 28.12
N ILE A 156 5.01 12.74 27.64
CA ILE A 156 6.16 12.05 27.03
C ILE A 156 6.81 11.08 28.02
N ARG A 157 7.00 11.50 29.28
CA ARG A 157 7.52 10.61 30.34
C ARG A 157 6.58 9.44 30.62
N ALA A 158 5.27 9.68 30.61
CA ALA A 158 4.28 8.63 30.84
C ALA A 158 4.24 7.61 29.69
N GLU A 159 4.31 8.06 28.44
CA GLU A 159 4.44 7.20 27.26
C GLU A 159 5.72 6.36 27.35
N ARG A 160 6.86 7.00 27.62
CA ARG A 160 8.13 6.30 27.77
C ARG A 160 8.10 5.26 28.89
N PHE A 161 7.45 5.58 30.01
CA PHE A 161 7.25 4.64 31.10
C PHE A 161 6.39 3.44 30.68
N GLN A 162 5.32 3.66 29.91
CA GLN A 162 4.49 2.57 29.39
C GLN A 162 5.26 1.69 28.40
N GLU A 163 6.06 2.27 27.51
CA GLU A 163 6.95 1.54 26.61
C GLU A 163 7.92 0.65 27.39
N LEU A 164 8.66 1.23 28.34
CA LEU A 164 9.62 0.51 29.17
C LEU A 164 8.97 -0.65 29.93
N LYS A 165 7.76 -0.43 30.47
CA LYS A 165 6.99 -1.48 31.17
C LYS A 165 6.51 -2.58 30.24
N SER A 166 6.21 -2.25 28.98
CA SER A 166 5.86 -3.23 27.94
C SER A 166 7.08 -4.07 27.56
N ASP A 167 8.22 -3.43 27.36
CA ASP A 167 9.46 -4.08 26.99
C ASP A 167 10.01 -4.95 28.13
N GLU A 168 9.96 -4.46 29.37
CA GLU A 168 10.26 -5.25 30.58
C GLU A 168 9.42 -6.54 30.60
N LYS A 169 8.11 -6.44 30.37
CA LYS A 169 7.23 -7.62 30.34
C LYS A 169 7.59 -8.62 29.26
N LYS A 170 7.98 -8.14 28.06
CA LYS A 170 8.40 -9.00 26.94
C LYS A 170 9.73 -9.67 27.23
N VAL A 171 10.71 -8.93 27.73
CA VAL A 171 12.02 -9.47 28.09
C VAL A 171 11.88 -10.52 29.18
N LEU A 172 11.10 -10.26 30.23
CA LEU A 172 10.86 -11.24 31.30
C LEU A 172 10.10 -12.47 30.81
N GLU A 173 9.17 -12.32 29.88
CA GLU A 173 8.48 -13.46 29.25
C GLU A 173 9.48 -14.33 28.47
N ASN A 174 10.30 -13.70 27.62
CA ASN A 174 11.29 -14.41 26.81
C ASN A 174 12.31 -15.15 27.69
N ILE A 175 12.78 -14.53 28.78
CA ILE A 175 13.72 -15.16 29.73
C ILE A 175 13.04 -16.35 30.41
N ARG A 176 11.79 -16.18 30.88
CA ARG A 176 11.02 -17.25 31.52
C ARG A 176 10.86 -18.45 30.59
N GLU A 177 10.48 -18.22 29.33
CA GLU A 177 10.31 -19.28 28.33
C GLU A 177 11.63 -19.97 27.99
N THR A 178 12.72 -19.20 27.80
CA THR A 178 14.05 -19.73 27.47
C THR A 178 14.63 -20.59 28.60
N MET A 179 14.43 -20.16 29.84
CA MET A 179 14.95 -20.84 31.03
C MET A 179 13.98 -21.92 31.57
N GLY A 180 12.78 -22.05 30.99
CA GLY A 180 11.76 -23.01 31.44
C GLY A 180 11.20 -22.74 32.84
N LEU A 181 11.14 -21.47 33.25
CA LEU A 181 10.74 -21.08 34.60
C LEU A 181 9.22 -20.95 34.75
N PRO A 182 8.64 -21.27 35.92
CA PRO A 182 7.20 -21.20 36.12
C PRO A 182 6.69 -19.75 36.26
N SER A 183 7.51 -18.81 36.75
CA SER A 183 7.10 -17.44 37.03
C SER A 183 8.10 -16.38 36.53
N LYS A 184 7.59 -15.16 36.27
CA LYS A 184 8.43 -14.00 35.91
C LYS A 184 9.32 -13.53 37.05
N GLN A 185 8.86 -13.71 38.30
CA GLN A 185 9.63 -13.32 39.48
C GLN A 185 10.87 -14.19 39.62
N GLU A 186 10.74 -15.49 39.40
CA GLU A 186 11.90 -16.41 39.39
C GLU A 186 12.89 -16.09 38.27
N ALA A 187 12.40 -15.63 37.10
CA ALA A 187 13.29 -15.15 36.04
C ALA A 187 14.11 -13.92 36.48
N VAL A 188 13.49 -12.97 37.20
CA VAL A 188 14.20 -11.81 37.78
C VAL A 188 15.23 -12.26 38.80
N ASP A 189 14.83 -13.10 39.76
CA ASP A 189 15.70 -13.55 40.85
C ASP A 189 16.90 -14.36 40.32
N GLN A 190 16.67 -15.21 39.31
CA GLN A 190 17.73 -15.98 38.68
C GLN A 190 18.69 -15.09 37.89
N VAL A 191 18.20 -14.10 37.14
CA VAL A 191 19.05 -13.15 36.42
C VAL A 191 19.86 -12.27 37.37
N MET A 192 19.27 -11.81 38.48
CA MET A 192 19.99 -11.02 39.49
C MET A 192 21.11 -11.81 40.19
N GLY A 193 20.95 -13.14 40.29
CA GLY A 193 21.97 -14.03 40.85
C GLY A 193 23.12 -14.36 39.88
N LEU A 194 22.98 -14.02 38.59
CA LEU A 194 23.97 -14.34 37.57
C LEU A 194 24.96 -13.19 37.37
N ILE A 195 26.25 -13.54 37.30
CA ILE A 195 27.32 -12.61 36.95
C ILE A 195 27.68 -12.85 35.49
N LEU A 196 27.60 -11.80 34.68
CA LEU A 196 27.80 -11.90 33.22
C LEU A 196 29.18 -12.47 32.85
N SER A 197 30.23 -12.06 33.57
CA SER A 197 31.60 -12.55 33.31
C SER A 197 31.74 -14.05 33.51
N ASP A 198 31.00 -14.61 34.48
CA ASP A 198 31.08 -16.03 34.81
C ASP A 198 30.36 -16.86 33.73
N LEU A 199 29.21 -16.37 33.25
CA LEU A 199 28.49 -16.96 32.12
C LEU A 199 29.29 -16.92 30.82
N GLU A 200 29.98 -15.80 30.53
CA GLU A 200 30.85 -15.68 29.36
C GLU A 200 32.02 -16.66 29.43
N SER A 201 32.62 -16.81 30.61
CA SER A 201 33.67 -17.80 30.83
C SER A 201 33.14 -19.24 30.65
N GLU A 202 31.99 -19.57 31.26
CA GLU A 202 31.39 -20.90 31.13
C GLU A 202 31.07 -21.23 29.67
N LYS A 203 30.44 -20.29 28.95
CA LYS A 203 30.18 -20.42 27.51
C LYS A 203 31.46 -20.71 26.73
N GLY A 204 32.53 -19.95 26.97
CA GLY A 204 33.82 -20.19 26.31
C GLY A 204 34.37 -21.59 26.59
N THR A 205 34.25 -22.10 27.82
CA THR A 205 34.68 -23.46 28.14
C THR A 205 33.82 -24.53 27.46
N LEU A 206 32.51 -24.30 27.35
CA LEU A 206 31.59 -25.22 26.67
C LEU A 206 31.83 -25.24 25.16
N GLU A 207 32.11 -24.07 24.55
CA GLU A 207 32.46 -23.98 23.13
C GLU A 207 33.75 -24.76 22.82
N ILE A 208 34.77 -24.67 23.68
CA ILE A 208 36.00 -25.47 23.53
C ILE A 208 35.68 -26.96 23.59
N LYS A 209 34.93 -27.40 24.60
CA LYS A 209 34.54 -28.82 24.75
C LYS A 209 33.70 -29.32 23.58
N LEU A 210 32.79 -28.50 23.07
CA LEU A 210 31.97 -28.84 21.90
C LEU A 210 32.85 -29.09 20.68
N ASN A 211 33.79 -28.19 20.39
CA ASN A 211 34.73 -28.33 19.28
C ASN A 211 35.60 -29.60 19.44
N GLU A 212 36.02 -29.94 20.66
CA GLU A 212 36.75 -31.18 20.94
C GLU A 212 35.90 -32.42 20.65
N CYS A 213 34.65 -32.46 21.14
CA CYS A 213 33.72 -33.55 20.88
C CYS A 213 33.38 -33.69 19.40
N GLU A 214 33.22 -32.59 18.66
CA GLU A 214 33.00 -32.61 17.21
C GLU A 214 34.20 -33.23 16.48
N ARG A 215 35.42 -32.85 16.85
CA ARG A 215 36.64 -33.43 16.28
C ARG A 215 36.77 -34.93 16.60
N GLU A 216 36.45 -35.34 17.83
CA GLU A 216 36.43 -36.75 18.20
C GLU A 216 35.37 -37.52 17.42
N LEU A 217 34.18 -36.95 17.22
CA LEU A 217 33.12 -37.56 16.41
C LEU A 217 33.60 -37.78 14.97
N GLU A 218 34.22 -36.77 14.34
CA GLU A 218 34.80 -36.89 13.00
C GLU A 218 35.85 -37.99 12.93
N GLU A 219 36.75 -38.08 13.91
CA GLU A 219 37.75 -39.14 13.99
C GLU A 219 37.11 -40.53 14.10
N ARG A 220 36.10 -40.68 14.97
CA ARG A 220 35.38 -41.95 15.15
C ARG A 220 34.61 -42.35 13.89
N LEU A 221 33.98 -41.40 13.20
CA LEU A 221 33.32 -41.65 11.91
C LEU A 221 34.32 -42.05 10.83
N SER A 222 35.51 -41.44 10.81
CA SER A 222 36.59 -41.83 9.90
C SER A 222 37.04 -43.28 10.16
N ILE A 223 37.30 -43.64 11.43
CA ILE A 223 37.67 -45.01 11.83
C ILE A 223 36.55 -46.00 11.45
N GLN A 224 35.29 -45.65 11.73
CA GLN A 224 34.14 -46.50 11.36
C GLN A 224 34.07 -46.71 9.84
N SER A 225 34.27 -45.65 9.05
CA SER A 225 34.27 -45.74 7.59
C SER A 225 35.40 -46.63 7.06
N GLN A 226 36.57 -46.59 7.70
CA GLN A 226 37.71 -47.44 7.35
C GLN A 226 37.44 -48.90 7.71
N ALA A 227 37.00 -49.16 8.94
CA ALA A 227 36.63 -50.50 9.38
C ALA A 227 35.52 -51.11 8.51
N ARG A 228 34.54 -50.29 8.07
CA ARG A 228 33.49 -50.72 7.15
C ARG A 228 34.05 -51.08 5.78
N ARG A 229 34.97 -50.28 5.24
CA ARG A 229 35.67 -50.60 3.98
C ARG A 229 36.47 -51.89 4.08
N GLU A 230 37.22 -52.08 5.17
CA GLU A 230 37.95 -53.33 5.43
C GLU A 230 37.00 -54.53 5.52
N LEU A 231 35.87 -54.40 6.21
CA LEU A 231 34.86 -55.46 6.28
C LEU A 231 34.24 -55.78 4.90
N GLU A 232 33.95 -54.76 4.08
CA GLU A 232 33.47 -54.93 2.70
C GLU A 232 34.50 -55.65 1.83
N THR A 233 35.81 -55.38 2.00
CA THR A 233 36.85 -56.13 1.28
C THR A 233 36.92 -57.60 1.66
N VAL A 234 36.62 -57.95 2.92
CA VAL A 234 36.61 -59.35 3.39
C VAL A 234 35.32 -60.09 2.97
N SER A 235 34.19 -59.39 2.94
CA SER A 235 32.89 -60.00 2.61
C SER A 235 32.58 -60.07 1.11
N GLY A 236 33.19 -59.21 0.29
CA GLY A 236 32.96 -59.13 -1.16
C GLY A 236 33.93 -59.95 -2.01
N ASP A 237 34.95 -60.54 -1.39
CA ASP A 237 35.97 -61.29 -2.12
C ASP A 237 35.57 -62.78 -2.19
N ASP A 238 35.47 -63.29 -3.42
CA ASP A 238 35.15 -64.68 -3.77
C ASP A 238 36.18 -65.68 -3.17
N SER A 239 37.21 -65.17 -2.51
CA SER A 239 38.26 -65.91 -1.80
C SER A 239 37.70 -66.80 -0.69
N VAL A 240 36.77 -66.31 0.16
CA VAL A 240 36.20 -67.15 1.24
C VAL A 240 35.32 -68.26 0.68
N ALA A 241 34.52 -67.97 -0.36
CA ALA A 241 33.70 -68.96 -1.05
C ALA A 241 34.58 -70.03 -1.73
N ARG A 242 35.64 -69.61 -2.44
CA ARG A 242 36.62 -70.52 -3.07
C ARG A 242 37.36 -71.40 -2.06
N ILE A 243 37.80 -70.84 -0.93
CA ILE A 243 38.47 -71.63 0.11
C ILE A 243 37.51 -72.69 0.67
N LYS A 244 36.24 -72.33 0.88
CA LYS A 244 35.23 -73.29 1.35
C LYS A 244 34.94 -74.37 0.31
N GLU A 245 34.82 -74.01 -0.96
CA GLU A 245 34.64 -74.96 -2.06
C GLU A 245 35.84 -75.91 -2.18
N GLN A 246 37.07 -75.39 -2.09
CA GLN A 246 38.29 -76.20 -2.09
C GLN A 246 38.34 -77.16 -0.90
N HIS A 247 37.95 -76.71 0.30
CA HIS A 247 37.90 -77.55 1.49
C HIS A 247 36.90 -78.70 1.34
N GLU A 248 35.67 -78.43 0.87
CA GLU A 248 34.67 -79.48 0.66
C GLU A 248 35.11 -80.48 -0.41
N ASN A 249 35.68 -80.00 -1.52
CA ASN A 249 36.22 -80.89 -2.56
C ASN A 249 37.35 -81.78 -2.02
N LEU A 250 38.26 -81.22 -1.22
CA LEU A 250 39.33 -81.99 -0.58
C LEU A 250 38.79 -83.06 0.38
N LEU A 251 37.73 -82.73 1.12
CA LEU A 251 37.10 -83.63 2.07
C LEU A 251 36.42 -84.81 1.36
N ILE A 252 35.75 -84.55 0.23
CA ILE A 252 35.16 -85.59 -0.62
C ILE A 252 36.26 -86.52 -1.18
N ASP A 253 37.34 -85.97 -1.74
CA ASP A 253 38.46 -86.79 -2.27
C ASP A 253 39.10 -87.64 -1.15
N LEU A 254 39.27 -87.06 0.05
CA LEU A 254 39.76 -87.80 1.21
C LEU A 254 38.82 -88.95 1.59
N GLN A 255 37.51 -88.71 1.66
CA GLN A 255 36.52 -89.73 1.98
C GLN A 255 36.56 -90.88 0.96
N GLU A 256 36.67 -90.57 -0.33
CA GLU A 256 36.73 -91.57 -1.39
C GLU A 256 38.02 -92.41 -1.30
N ARG A 257 39.17 -91.77 -1.05
CA ARG A 257 40.45 -92.47 -0.83
C ARG A 257 40.44 -93.35 0.40
N VAL A 258 39.90 -92.87 1.52
CA VAL A 258 39.77 -93.65 2.75
C VAL A 258 38.85 -94.85 2.53
N ARG A 259 37.72 -94.66 1.84
CA ARG A 259 36.80 -95.75 1.50
C ARG A 259 37.46 -96.81 0.62
N SER A 260 38.22 -96.39 -0.40
CA SER A 260 38.99 -97.29 -1.27
C SER A 260 40.04 -98.07 -0.47
N HIS A 261 40.80 -97.40 0.41
CA HIS A 261 41.79 -98.04 1.26
C HIS A 261 41.17 -99.06 2.22
N LEU A 262 40.08 -98.70 2.91
CA LEU A 262 39.37 -99.60 3.81
C LEU A 262 38.80 -100.80 3.04
N LYS A 263 38.18 -100.58 1.88
CA LYS A 263 37.67 -101.66 1.02
C LYS A 263 38.77 -102.65 0.64
N ASN A 264 39.95 -102.16 0.25
CA ASN A 264 41.10 -103.02 -0.06
C ASN A 264 41.60 -103.79 1.17
N LYS A 265 41.71 -103.12 2.33
CA LYS A 265 42.16 -103.75 3.57
C LYS A 265 41.20 -104.84 4.04
N TYR A 266 39.90 -104.58 4.04
CA TYR A 266 38.88 -105.59 4.37
C TYR A 266 38.78 -106.68 3.31
N GLY A 267 39.01 -106.36 2.04
CA GLY A 267 39.11 -107.33 0.96
C GLY A 267 40.25 -108.33 1.17
N ILE A 268 41.43 -107.86 1.60
CA ILE A 268 42.57 -108.72 1.96
C ILE A 268 42.21 -109.61 3.15
N ILE A 269 41.64 -109.05 4.22
CA ILE A 269 41.23 -109.83 5.41
C ILE A 269 40.20 -110.91 5.03
N ALA A 270 39.22 -110.57 4.19
CA ALA A 270 38.20 -111.51 3.72
C ALA A 270 38.82 -112.63 2.86
N LEU A 271 39.77 -112.30 1.97
CA LEU A 271 40.53 -113.27 1.18
C LEU A 271 41.36 -114.20 2.07
N GLU A 272 42.09 -113.66 3.04
CA GLU A 272 42.85 -114.46 4.01
C GLU A 272 41.95 -115.40 4.80
N HIS A 273 40.78 -114.92 5.24
CA HIS A 273 39.80 -115.74 5.94
C HIS A 273 39.19 -116.83 5.04
N ALA A 274 38.91 -116.51 3.78
CA ALA A 274 38.46 -117.48 2.78
C ALA A 274 39.53 -118.55 2.50
N ILE A 275 40.81 -118.16 2.40
CA ILE A 275 41.93 -119.09 2.26
C ILE A 275 42.05 -119.99 3.50
N ARG A 276 41.98 -119.43 4.71
CA ARG A 276 42.00 -120.22 5.95
C ARG A 276 40.84 -121.21 6.00
N LYS A 277 39.61 -120.76 5.72
CA LYS A 277 38.42 -121.62 5.69
C LYS A 277 38.54 -122.71 4.62
N PHE A 278 39.02 -122.37 3.42
CA PHE A 278 39.27 -123.37 2.37
C PHE A 278 40.26 -124.43 2.83
N ARG A 279 41.36 -124.03 3.48
CA ARG A 279 42.38 -124.93 4.04
C ARG A 279 41.82 -125.81 5.14
N ASP A 280 40.99 -125.27 6.04
CA ASP A 280 40.39 -126.04 7.13
C ASP A 280 39.37 -127.07 6.61
N THR A 281 38.55 -126.72 5.62
CA THR A 281 37.61 -127.67 4.99
C THR A 281 38.33 -128.82 4.28
N HIS A 282 39.44 -128.53 3.58
CA HIS A 282 40.22 -129.54 2.87
C HIS A 282 41.34 -130.14 3.72
N LYS A 283 41.43 -129.78 5.01
CA LYS A 283 42.48 -130.25 5.93
C LYS A 283 42.49 -131.77 6.04
N SER A 284 41.31 -132.39 6.04
CA SER A 284 41.16 -133.84 6.11
C SER A 284 41.69 -134.54 4.86
N GLU A 285 41.37 -134.03 3.67
CA GLU A 285 41.90 -134.56 2.40
C GLU A 285 43.41 -134.31 2.28
N MET A 286 43.88 -133.11 2.63
CA MET A 286 45.29 -132.73 2.61
C MET A 286 46.12 -133.52 3.63
N MET A 287 45.58 -133.79 4.83
CA MET A 287 46.19 -134.66 5.84
C MET A 287 46.21 -136.13 5.41
N THR A 288 45.18 -136.59 4.69
CA THR A 288 45.15 -137.95 4.13
C THR A 288 46.25 -138.10 3.09
N LEU A 289 46.36 -137.14 2.18
CA LEU A 289 47.36 -137.14 1.09
C LEU A 289 48.79 -136.98 1.64
N ALA A 290 49.00 -136.08 2.62
CA ALA A 290 50.28 -135.93 3.31
C ALA A 290 50.64 -137.18 4.12
N SER A 291 49.68 -137.82 4.80
CA SER A 291 49.92 -139.09 5.52
C SER A 291 50.26 -140.23 4.57
N GLN A 292 49.63 -140.30 3.39
CA GLN A 292 50.00 -141.26 2.36
C GLN A 292 51.42 -141.03 1.84
N ILE A 293 51.81 -139.79 1.55
CA ILE A 293 53.18 -139.46 1.10
C ILE A 293 54.20 -139.72 2.22
N PHE A 294 53.92 -139.33 3.46
CA PHE A 294 54.83 -139.52 4.59
C PHE A 294 55.00 -141.00 4.94
N SER A 295 53.93 -141.79 4.88
CA SER A 295 53.99 -143.26 4.97
C SER A 295 54.88 -143.84 3.86
N LYS A 296 54.78 -143.31 2.63
CA LYS A 296 55.61 -143.73 1.50
C LYS A 296 57.09 -143.36 1.67
N ILE A 297 57.41 -142.19 2.23
CA ILE A 297 58.78 -141.74 2.48
C ILE A 297 59.40 -142.44 3.70
N SER A 298 58.61 -142.68 4.75
CA SER A 298 59.05 -143.38 5.97
C SER A 298 59.08 -144.91 5.83
N CYS A 299 58.93 -145.43 4.60
CA CYS A 299 58.87 -146.86 4.31
C CYS A 299 57.88 -147.62 5.21
N GLY A 300 56.77 -146.98 5.57
CA GLY A 300 55.70 -147.58 6.36
C GLY A 300 55.88 -147.56 7.89
N ASN A 301 56.97 -147.00 8.42
CA ASN A 301 57.19 -146.94 9.87
C ASN A 301 56.18 -146.04 10.62
N TYR A 302 55.57 -145.07 9.94
CA TYR A 302 54.55 -144.19 10.53
C TYR A 302 53.33 -144.08 9.60
N LYS A 303 52.17 -144.56 10.09
CA LYS A 303 50.96 -144.78 9.26
C LYS A 303 50.01 -143.59 9.17
N SER A 304 50.12 -142.60 10.06
CA SER A 304 49.26 -141.41 10.02
C SER A 304 49.89 -140.22 10.71
N LEU A 305 49.60 -139.02 10.21
CA LEU A 305 49.86 -137.75 10.88
C LEU A 305 48.58 -137.28 11.58
N GLY A 306 48.67 -137.06 12.90
CA GLY A 306 47.62 -136.40 13.69
C GLY A 306 48.07 -134.99 14.06
N THR A 307 47.19 -134.00 13.89
CA THR A 307 47.46 -132.62 14.32
C THR A 307 47.01 -132.44 15.77
N THR A 308 47.96 -132.26 16.70
CA THR A 308 47.69 -131.72 18.04
C THR A 308 47.39 -130.23 17.93
N MET A 309 46.24 -129.78 18.45
CA MET A 309 45.96 -128.35 18.60
C MET A 309 46.67 -127.82 19.84
N GLU A 310 47.75 -127.07 19.66
CA GLU A 310 48.20 -126.11 20.67
C GLU A 310 47.29 -124.87 20.62
N LYS A 311 46.97 -124.33 21.80
CA LYS A 311 46.07 -123.19 22.02
C LYS A 311 46.44 -121.96 21.19
#